data_AF-A0A5E4SWK6-F1
#
_entry.id   AF-A0A5E4SWK6-F1
#
_cell.length_a   1.000
_cell.length_b   1.000
_cell.length_c   1.000
_cell.angle_alpha   90.00
_cell.angle_beta   90.00
_cell.angle_gamma   90.00
#
_symmetry.space_group_name_H-M   'P 1'
#
loop_
_entity.id
_entity.type
_entity.pdbx_description
1 polymer ?
#
loop_
_entity_poly.entity_id
_entity_poly.type
_entity_poly.pdbx_seq_one_letter_code
_entity_poly.pdbx_strand_id
1 'polypeptide(L)'
;MHRSFRTPFDATNHVDESTAHAFDGGMSQRRLNDFLDVMGRRFGLPRLQSQASPGAGITLENGDAVYFRSNGTLDSFDLYFRIDVPPSMLNQPDLIHLIIKNCFSGDKPPPVLFIQEREGFLLFGLTDIEYGESPETSEHRINVCFSEYITLIEFLRNEVH
;
A
#
# COMPACT_ATOMS: atom_id res chain seq x y z
N MET A 1 -13.17 30.31 42.62
CA MET A 1 -14.58 30.28 43.04
C MET A 1 -15.44 30.94 41.96
N HIS A 2 -16.57 30.31 41.62
CA HIS A 2 -17.50 30.59 40.53
C HIS A 2 -18.10 32.01 40.44
N ARG A 3 -18.40 32.43 39.20
CA ARG A 3 -19.63 33.14 38.75
C ARG A 3 -19.85 32.80 37.26
N SER A 4 -20.85 32.00 36.90
CA SER A 4 -22.27 32.31 36.57
C SER A 4 -22.52 32.99 35.21
N PHE A 5 -23.16 32.21 34.33
CA PHE A 5 -24.11 32.47 33.23
C PHE A 5 -23.89 33.57 32.18
N ARG A 6 -23.95 33.14 30.90
CA ARG A 6 -24.77 33.75 29.84
C ARG A 6 -24.86 32.82 28.61
N THR A 7 -26.06 32.41 28.25
CA THR A 7 -26.46 32.24 26.84
C THR A 7 -27.13 33.54 26.39
N PRO A 8 -27.00 33.89 25.10
CA PRO A 8 -28.21 33.94 24.28
C PRO A 8 -28.02 33.39 22.85
N PHE A 9 -29.16 32.96 22.29
CA PHE A 9 -29.53 32.86 20.86
C PHE A 9 -28.85 33.93 19.98
N ASP A 10 -28.58 33.76 18.69
CA ASP A 10 -29.46 33.31 17.60
C ASP A 10 -28.67 33.19 16.27
N ALA A 11 -29.36 32.72 15.23
CA ALA A 11 -29.08 32.82 13.79
C ALA A 11 -28.23 31.71 13.13
N THR A 12 -28.98 30.74 12.59
CA THR A 12 -28.88 30.24 11.21
C THR A 12 -27.50 30.26 10.54
N ASN A 13 -26.94 29.07 10.37
CA ASN A 13 -26.33 28.71 9.10
C ASN A 13 -26.88 27.35 8.67
N HIS A 14 -27.92 27.41 7.84
CA HIS A 14 -28.13 26.43 6.79
C HIS A 14 -26.85 26.46 5.94
N VAL A 15 -25.96 25.50 6.17
CA VAL A 15 -25.07 25.02 5.11
C VAL A 15 -25.45 23.56 4.93
N ASP A 16 -26.54 23.40 4.19
CA ASP A 16 -26.72 22.23 3.39
C ASP A 16 -25.67 22.34 2.29
N GLU A 17 -24.55 21.64 2.42
CA GLU A 17 -23.70 21.29 1.28
C GLU A 17 -22.64 20.27 1.70
N SER A 18 -22.64 19.17 0.94
CA SER A 18 -21.61 18.13 0.87
C SER A 18 -21.68 17.01 1.91
N THR A 19 -22.87 16.41 2.02
CA THR A 19 -22.99 14.96 2.21
C THR A 19 -22.56 14.25 0.92
N ALA A 20 -21.26 14.31 0.60
CA ALA A 20 -20.67 13.57 -0.50
C ALA A 20 -19.22 13.30 -0.09
N HIS A 21 -18.92 12.04 0.29
CA HIS A 21 -17.59 11.39 0.28
C HIS A 21 -17.49 10.19 1.26
N ALA A 22 -18.51 9.92 2.09
CA ALA A 22 -18.43 8.82 3.07
C ALA A 22 -18.89 7.44 2.55
N PHE A 23 -19.50 7.34 1.36
CA PHE A 23 -20.12 6.07 0.91
C PHE A 23 -19.19 5.13 0.12
N ASP A 24 -18.20 5.64 -0.62
CA ASP A 24 -17.34 4.78 -1.46
C ASP A 24 -16.11 4.21 -0.73
N GLY A 25 -15.60 4.92 0.29
CA GLY A 25 -14.47 4.44 1.10
C GLY A 25 -14.79 3.14 1.84
N GLY A 26 -16.03 2.99 2.33
CA GLY A 26 -16.46 1.76 2.99
C GLY A 26 -16.58 0.56 2.05
N MET A 27 -17.04 0.79 0.82
CA MET A 27 -17.24 -0.28 -0.16
C MET A 27 -15.92 -0.78 -0.76
N SER A 28 -14.99 0.13 -1.07
CA SER A 28 -13.64 -0.23 -1.54
C SER A 28 -12.87 -1.03 -0.47
N GLN A 29 -12.93 -0.60 0.80
CA GLN A 29 -12.31 -1.34 1.90
C GLN A 29 -12.96 -2.72 2.13
N ARG A 30 -14.29 -2.81 2.03
CA ARG A 30 -14.99 -4.09 2.13
C ARG A 30 -14.54 -5.04 1.03
N ARG A 31 -14.47 -4.57 -0.22
CA ARG A 31 -14.03 -5.39 -1.35
C ARG A 31 -12.59 -5.87 -1.21
N LEU A 32 -11.70 -5.01 -0.71
CA LEU A 32 -10.35 -5.43 -0.35
C LEU A 32 -10.35 -6.52 0.73
N ASN A 33 -11.17 -6.38 1.78
CA ASN A 33 -11.26 -7.39 2.83
C ASN A 33 -11.81 -8.73 2.33
N ASP A 34 -12.82 -8.72 1.44
CA ASP A 34 -13.35 -9.93 0.83
C ASP A 34 -12.26 -10.65 0.01
N PHE A 35 -11.46 -9.88 -0.74
CA PHE A 35 -10.31 -10.39 -1.48
C PHE A 35 -9.23 -10.97 -0.56
N LEU A 36 -8.86 -10.26 0.50
CA LEU A 36 -7.84 -10.72 1.47
C LEU A 36 -8.28 -11.97 2.22
N ASP A 37 -9.57 -12.16 2.46
CA ASP A 37 -10.09 -13.38 3.07
C ASP A 37 -9.99 -14.59 2.13
N VAL A 38 -10.20 -14.41 0.83
CA VAL A 38 -9.97 -15.46 -0.18
C VAL A 38 -8.49 -15.82 -0.26
N MET A 39 -7.62 -14.82 -0.39
CA MET A 39 -6.17 -15.06 -0.48
C MET A 39 -5.63 -15.61 0.84
N GLY A 40 -6.07 -15.08 1.98
CA GLY A 40 -5.66 -15.55 3.30
C GLY A 40 -5.99 -17.02 3.53
N ARG A 41 -7.17 -17.48 3.08
CA ARG A 41 -7.50 -18.92 3.13
C ARG A 41 -6.63 -19.76 2.19
N ARG A 42 -6.31 -19.26 1.00
CA ARG A 42 -5.51 -19.98 0.00
C ARG A 42 -4.04 -20.15 0.42
N PHE A 43 -3.44 -19.12 1.01
CA PHE A 43 -2.03 -19.12 1.43
C PHE A 43 -1.82 -19.45 2.91
N GLY A 44 -2.88 -19.75 3.66
CA GLY A 44 -2.77 -20.04 5.10
C GLY A 44 -2.35 -18.83 5.93
N LEU A 45 -2.83 -17.63 5.57
CA LEU A 45 -2.62 -16.36 6.28
C LEU A 45 -3.91 -15.97 7.03
N PRO A 46 -4.23 -16.62 8.17
CA PRO A 46 -5.47 -16.36 8.88
C PRO A 46 -5.48 -14.93 9.43
N ARG A 47 -6.65 -14.27 9.33
CA ARG A 47 -6.93 -12.93 9.88
C ARG A 47 -6.27 -11.75 9.14
N LEU A 48 -5.88 -11.91 7.88
CA LEU A 48 -5.45 -10.78 7.06
C LEU A 48 -6.64 -9.84 6.79
N GLN A 49 -6.67 -8.69 7.46
CA GLN A 49 -7.74 -7.69 7.33
C GLN A 49 -7.17 -6.29 7.22
N SER A 50 -7.76 -5.51 6.31
CA SER A 50 -7.41 -4.13 6.02
C SER A 50 -8.14 -3.16 6.93
N GLN A 51 -7.38 -2.36 7.67
CA GLN A 51 -7.85 -1.22 8.46
C GLN A 51 -7.68 0.09 7.68
N ALA A 52 -8.32 1.18 8.14
CA ALA A 52 -8.30 2.47 7.44
C ALA A 52 -6.88 3.04 7.20
N SER A 53 -5.90 2.67 8.05
CA SER A 53 -4.47 2.89 7.84
C SER A 53 -3.68 1.94 8.76
N PRO A 54 -2.61 1.26 8.31
CA PRO A 54 -1.96 1.31 6.99
C PRO A 54 -2.55 0.34 5.94
N GLY A 55 -3.77 -0.17 6.14
CA GLY A 55 -4.33 -1.25 5.34
C GLY A 55 -4.21 -2.60 6.04
N ALA A 56 -3.94 -3.68 5.29
CA ALA A 56 -3.64 -5.01 5.81
C ALA A 56 -2.17 -5.34 5.54
N GLY A 57 -1.43 -5.91 6.49
CA GLY A 57 -0.02 -6.21 6.27
C GLY A 57 0.38 -7.63 6.67
N ILE A 58 1.36 -8.19 5.99
CA ILE A 58 2.07 -9.41 6.39
C ILE A 58 3.58 -9.16 6.38
N THR A 59 4.28 -9.81 7.31
CA THR A 59 5.75 -9.89 7.30
C THR A 59 6.16 -11.09 6.46
N LEU A 60 7.12 -10.88 5.57
CA LEU A 60 7.72 -11.91 4.73
C LEU A 60 8.86 -12.61 5.47
N GLU A 61 9.22 -13.81 5.03
CA GLU A 61 10.25 -14.63 5.70
C GLU A 61 11.62 -13.94 5.80
N ASN A 62 11.92 -13.03 4.87
CA ASN A 62 13.17 -12.29 4.82
C ASN A 62 13.18 -11.01 5.68
N GLY A 63 12.12 -10.76 6.45
CA GLY A 63 11.98 -9.60 7.35
C GLY A 63 11.30 -8.38 6.72
N ASP A 64 11.15 -8.36 5.39
CA ASP A 64 10.39 -7.31 4.71
C ASP A 64 8.90 -7.41 5.06
N ALA A 65 8.14 -6.36 4.76
CA ALA A 65 6.68 -6.38 4.94
C ALA A 65 5.98 -5.98 3.65
N VAL A 66 4.79 -6.54 3.43
CA VAL A 66 3.90 -6.14 2.34
C VAL A 66 2.57 -5.69 2.91
N TYR A 67 2.04 -4.58 2.38
CA TYR A 67 0.82 -3.93 2.80
C TYR A 67 -0.16 -3.81 1.63
N PHE A 68 -1.40 -4.22 1.85
CA PHE A 68 -2.52 -4.08 0.94
C PHE A 68 -3.40 -2.92 1.38
N ARG A 69 -3.66 -1.97 0.47
CA ARG A 69 -4.36 -0.74 0.79
C ARG A 69 -5.50 -0.48 -0.20
N SER A 70 -6.66 -0.07 0.32
CA SER A 70 -7.72 0.47 -0.53
C SER A 70 -7.28 1.84 -1.06
N ASN A 71 -7.36 2.03 -2.37
CA ASN A 71 -7.01 3.28 -3.04
C ASN A 71 -8.23 4.17 -3.31
N GLY A 72 -9.39 3.80 -2.77
CA GLY A 72 -10.64 4.54 -2.93
C GLY A 72 -11.44 4.15 -4.18
N THR A 73 -10.90 3.30 -5.05
CA THR A 73 -11.67 2.72 -6.16
C THR A 73 -12.30 1.38 -5.76
N LEU A 74 -13.38 1.00 -6.44
CA LEU A 74 -14.04 -0.29 -6.18
C LEU A 74 -13.31 -1.45 -6.84
N ASP A 75 -12.65 -1.24 -7.97
CA ASP A 75 -12.14 -2.32 -8.82
C ASP A 75 -10.63 -2.55 -8.70
N SER A 76 -9.92 -1.72 -7.92
CA SER A 76 -8.49 -1.90 -7.70
C SER A 76 -8.08 -1.68 -6.24
N PHE A 77 -6.82 -2.01 -5.96
CA PHE A 77 -6.15 -1.77 -4.70
C PHE A 77 -4.67 -1.46 -4.95
N ASP A 78 -3.98 -0.96 -3.92
CA ASP A 78 -2.55 -0.73 -3.97
C ASP A 78 -1.81 -1.75 -3.10
N LEU A 79 -0.58 -2.08 -3.51
CA LEU A 79 0.33 -2.96 -2.80
C LEU A 79 1.63 -2.22 -2.51
N TYR A 80 2.09 -2.25 -1.25
CA TYR A 80 3.34 -1.60 -0.84
C TYR A 80 4.24 -2.58 -0.11
N PHE A 81 5.48 -2.70 -0.56
CA PHE A 81 6.54 -3.41 0.11
C PHE A 81 7.39 -2.43 0.92
N ARG A 82 7.57 -2.70 2.21
CA ARG A 82 8.60 -2.10 3.05
C ARG A 82 9.81 -3.04 3.03
N ILE A 83 10.87 -2.58 2.39
CA ILE A 83 12.08 -3.34 2.12
C ILE A 83 13.22 -2.75 2.93
N ASP A 84 13.90 -3.56 3.73
CA ASP A 84 15.11 -3.09 4.39
C ASP A 84 16.24 -2.95 3.35
N VAL A 85 16.85 -1.77 3.29
CA VAL A 85 17.90 -1.45 2.33
C VAL A 85 19.26 -1.72 2.96
N PRO A 86 20.14 -2.51 2.31
CA PRO A 86 21.48 -2.73 2.82
C PRO A 86 22.26 -1.42 3.01
N PRO A 87 23.06 -1.27 4.09
CA PRO A 87 23.83 -0.05 4.34
C PRO A 87 24.78 0.34 3.19
N SER A 88 25.28 -0.63 2.42
CA SER A 88 26.11 -0.40 1.23
C SER A 88 25.36 0.33 0.11
N MET A 89 24.04 0.15 0.03
CA MET A 89 23.17 0.78 -0.97
C MET A 89 22.61 2.12 -0.50
N LEU A 90 22.41 2.32 0.81
CA LEU A 90 21.84 3.57 1.36
C LEU A 90 22.66 4.82 1.02
N ASN A 91 23.97 4.70 0.79
CA ASN A 91 24.83 5.83 0.45
C ASN A 91 24.91 6.11 -1.06
N GLN A 92 24.19 5.37 -1.90
CA GLN A 92 24.18 5.56 -3.35
C GLN A 92 23.24 6.72 -3.72
N PRO A 93 23.75 7.87 -4.17
CA PRO A 93 22.94 9.07 -4.42
C PRO A 93 21.90 8.89 -5.53
N ASP A 94 22.11 7.92 -6.44
CA ASP A 94 21.23 7.62 -7.56
C ASP A 94 20.50 6.28 -7.39
N LEU A 95 20.35 5.78 -6.16
CA LEU A 95 19.79 4.44 -5.91
C LEU A 95 18.42 4.23 -6.58
N ILE A 96 17.50 5.19 -6.47
CA ILE A 96 16.16 5.10 -7.09
C ILE A 96 16.29 5.00 -8.62
N HIS A 97 17.17 5.80 -9.23
CA HIS A 97 17.40 5.76 -10.66
C HIS A 97 17.98 4.42 -11.12
N LEU A 98 18.94 3.87 -10.36
CA LEU A 98 19.51 2.55 -10.62
C LEU A 98 18.47 1.44 -10.48
N ILE A 99 17.62 1.50 -9.46
CA ILE A 99 16.50 0.57 -9.28
C ILE A 99 15.57 0.61 -10.50
N ILE A 100 15.10 1.80 -10.90
CA ILE A 100 14.20 1.95 -12.04
C ILE A 100 14.81 1.34 -13.30
N LYS A 101 16.07 1.65 -13.57
CA LYS A 101 16.78 1.20 -14.78
C LYS A 101 17.01 -0.32 -14.82
N ASN A 102 17.30 -0.96 -13.69
CA ASN A 102 17.72 -2.37 -13.65
C ASN A 102 16.58 -3.33 -13.31
N CYS A 103 15.55 -2.88 -12.59
CA CYS A 103 14.49 -3.75 -12.08
C CYS A 103 13.18 -3.63 -12.88
N PHE A 104 12.95 -2.53 -13.60
CA PHE A 104 11.66 -2.24 -14.23
C PHE A 104 11.80 -1.93 -15.72
N SER A 105 10.87 -2.45 -16.52
CA SER A 105 10.79 -2.15 -17.96
C SER A 105 10.21 -0.75 -18.18
N GLY A 106 10.73 -0.02 -19.18
CA GLY A 106 10.25 1.30 -19.57
C GLY A 106 8.84 1.34 -20.19
N ASP A 107 8.25 0.18 -20.50
CA ASP A 107 6.92 0.09 -21.15
C ASP A 107 5.75 0.19 -20.15
N LYS A 108 6.03 0.10 -18.84
CA LYS A 108 5.04 0.22 -17.77
C LYS A 108 5.19 1.58 -17.06
N PRO A 109 4.11 2.11 -16.44
CA PRO A 109 4.25 3.21 -15.50
C PRO A 109 5.28 2.85 -14.43
N PRO A 110 6.19 3.79 -14.06
CA PRO A 110 7.19 3.51 -13.05
C PRO A 110 6.50 3.27 -11.69
N PRO A 111 6.99 2.33 -10.89
CA PRO A 111 6.44 2.09 -9.57
C PRO A 111 6.70 3.27 -8.63
N VAL A 112 5.92 3.33 -7.56
CA VAL A 112 6.15 4.30 -6.48
C VAL A 112 7.38 3.83 -5.69
N LEU A 113 8.44 4.63 -5.68
CA LEU A 113 9.65 4.35 -4.92
C LEU A 113 9.95 5.51 -3.98
N PHE A 114 10.12 5.21 -2.69
CA PHE A 114 10.48 6.19 -1.68
C PHE A 114 11.47 5.59 -0.69
N ILE A 115 12.64 6.21 -0.53
CA ILE A 115 13.64 5.78 0.45
C ILE A 115 13.51 6.63 1.71
N GLN A 116 13.34 5.98 2.84
CA GLN A 116 13.43 6.61 4.16
C GLN A 116 14.83 6.33 4.74
N GLU A 117 15.81 7.14 4.35
CA GLU A 117 17.21 6.95 4.70
C GLU A 117 17.46 6.79 6.21
N ARG A 118 16.74 7.57 7.03
CA ARG A 118 16.87 7.54 8.50
C ARG A 118 16.46 6.22 9.13
N GLU A 119 15.51 5.54 8.50
CA GLU A 119 14.94 4.28 8.99
C GLU A 119 15.46 3.08 8.19
N GLY A 120 16.33 3.33 7.19
CA GLY A 120 17.04 2.31 6.43
C GLY A 120 16.14 1.45 5.54
N PHE A 121 14.99 1.97 5.09
CA PHE A 121 14.08 1.20 4.25
C PHE A 121 13.67 1.92 2.97
N LEU A 122 13.29 1.11 1.98
CA LEU A 122 12.67 1.49 0.72
C LEU A 122 11.20 1.08 0.76
N LEU A 123 10.32 2.03 0.49
CA LEU A 123 8.92 1.75 0.17
C LEU A 123 8.81 1.58 -1.35
N PHE A 124 8.40 0.39 -1.77
CA PHE A 124 8.12 0.04 -3.15
C PHE A 124 6.64 -0.21 -3.33
N GLY A 125 5.96 0.63 -4.11
CA GLY A 125 4.52 0.61 -4.30
C GLY A 125 4.12 0.29 -5.74
N LEU A 126 3.14 -0.59 -5.87
CA LEU A 126 2.43 -0.92 -7.10
C LEU A 126 0.97 -0.49 -6.90
N THR A 127 0.50 0.45 -7.71
CA THR A 127 -0.83 1.06 -7.56
C THR A 127 -1.79 0.54 -8.61
N ASP A 128 -3.09 0.73 -8.34
CA ASP A 128 -4.18 0.44 -9.27
C ASP A 128 -4.20 -1.01 -9.76
N ILE A 129 -3.86 -1.96 -8.87
CA ILE A 129 -3.92 -3.39 -9.16
C ILE A 129 -5.39 -3.80 -9.18
N GLU A 130 -5.90 -4.11 -10.37
CA GLU A 130 -7.27 -4.58 -10.54
C GLU A 130 -7.48 -5.93 -9.84
N TYR A 131 -8.65 -6.11 -9.22
CA TYR A 131 -9.09 -7.43 -8.80
C TYR A 131 -9.26 -8.34 -10.02
N GLY A 132 -8.78 -9.59 -9.94
CA GLY A 132 -9.04 -10.56 -10.99
C GLY A 132 -10.52 -10.97 -11.03
N GLU A 133 -11.01 -11.33 -12.21
CA GLU A 133 -12.37 -11.87 -12.40
C GLU A 133 -12.60 -13.19 -11.65
N SER A 134 -11.51 -13.86 -11.27
CA SER A 134 -11.48 -15.08 -10.47
C SER A 134 -10.34 -15.05 -9.44
N PRO A 135 -10.36 -15.96 -8.44
CA PRO A 135 -9.23 -16.13 -7.52
C PRO A 135 -7.90 -16.46 -8.22
N GLU A 136 -7.93 -17.23 -9.31
CA GLU A 136 -6.73 -17.64 -10.08
C GLU A 136 -6.11 -16.46 -10.82
N THR A 137 -6.95 -15.61 -11.44
CA THR A 137 -6.48 -14.40 -12.13
C THR A 137 -5.95 -13.38 -11.13
N SER A 138 -6.58 -13.28 -9.95
CA SER A 138 -6.10 -12.48 -8.82
C SER A 138 -4.74 -12.94 -8.30
N GLU A 139 -4.58 -14.25 -8.09
CA GLU A 139 -3.31 -14.85 -7.71
C GLU A 139 -2.24 -14.59 -8.75
N HIS A 140 -2.56 -14.75 -10.04
CA HIS A 140 -1.61 -14.46 -11.11
C HIS A 140 -1.12 -13.01 -11.06
N ARG A 141 -2.02 -12.04 -10.88
CA ARG A 141 -1.66 -10.61 -10.74
C ARG A 141 -0.75 -10.38 -9.53
N ILE A 142 -1.08 -10.95 -8.37
CA ILE A 142 -0.22 -10.87 -7.19
C ILE A 142 1.15 -11.49 -7.45
N ASN A 143 1.23 -12.65 -8.10
CA ASN A 143 2.50 -13.29 -8.43
C ASN A 143 3.37 -12.42 -9.34
N VAL A 144 2.77 -11.68 -10.28
CA VAL A 144 3.49 -10.69 -11.09
C VAL A 144 4.06 -9.58 -10.20
N CYS A 145 3.27 -9.03 -9.28
CA CYS A 145 3.73 -8.03 -8.31
C CYS A 145 4.89 -8.55 -7.44
N PHE A 146 4.78 -9.78 -6.93
CA PHE A 146 5.85 -10.42 -6.15
C PHE A 146 7.09 -10.72 -6.99
N SER A 147 6.94 -11.02 -8.28
CA SER A 147 8.08 -11.19 -9.18
C SER A 147 8.86 -9.88 -9.33
N GLU A 148 8.18 -8.74 -9.45
CA GLU A 148 8.85 -7.42 -9.51
C GLU A 148 9.56 -7.09 -8.19
N TYR A 149 8.91 -7.42 -7.06
CA TYR A 149 9.54 -7.34 -5.73
C TYR A 149 10.80 -8.23 -5.63
N ILE A 150 10.74 -9.48 -6.07
CA ILE A 150 11.89 -10.41 -6.05
C ILE A 150 13.05 -9.85 -6.86
N THR A 151 12.80 -9.34 -8.07
CA THR A 151 13.83 -8.70 -8.90
C THR A 151 14.49 -7.51 -8.18
N LEU A 152 13.70 -6.68 -7.49
CA LEU A 152 14.20 -5.56 -6.71
C LEU A 152 15.06 -6.04 -5.52
N ILE A 153 14.62 -7.07 -4.81
CA ILE A 153 15.37 -7.67 -3.70
C ILE A 153 16.70 -8.23 -4.19
N GLU A 154 16.70 -8.96 -5.30
CA GLU A 154 17.91 -9.49 -5.91
C GLU A 154 18.85 -8.35 -6.30
N PHE A 155 18.35 -7.26 -6.88
CA PHE A 155 19.18 -6.10 -7.19
C PHE A 155 19.79 -5.45 -5.94
N LEU A 156 19.01 -5.27 -4.87
CA LEU A 156 19.49 -4.65 -3.64
C LEU A 156 20.49 -5.52 -2.89
N ARG A 157 20.35 -6.84 -2.96
CA ARG A 157 21.13 -7.81 -2.17
C ARG A 157 22.26 -8.50 -2.94
N ASN A 158 22.22 -8.51 -4.27
CA ASN A 158 23.35 -8.93 -5.09
C ASN A 158 24.32 -7.77 -5.24
N GLU A 159 25.37 -7.79 -4.41
CA GLU A 159 26.51 -6.91 -4.57
C GLU A 159 27.10 -7.06 -5.98
N VAL A 160 27.20 -5.95 -6.70
CA VAL A 160 28.17 -5.78 -7.78
C VAL A 160 29.55 -5.95 -7.14
N HIS A 161 30.16 -7.12 -7.33
CA HIS A 161 31.60 -7.32 -7.16
C HIS A 161 32.38 -6.56 -8.23
#